data_AF-A0AAW0NGL6-F1
#
_entry.id   AF-A0AAW0NGL6-F1
#
_cell.length_a   1.000
_cell.length_b   1.000
_cell.length_c   1.000
_cell.angle_alpha   90.00
_cell.angle_beta   90.00
_cell.angle_gamma   90.00
#
_symmetry.space_group_name_H-M   'P 1'
#
loop_
_entity.id
_entity.type
_entity.pdbx_description
1 polymer ?
#
loop_
_entity_poly.entity_id
_entity_poly.type
_entity_poly.pdbx_seq_one_letter_code
_entity_poly.pdbx_strand_id
1 'polypeptide(L)'
;MVIRPHKSFDENGFDYLLTYSDDPQTVFPRYCVSWMVSSGMPDFLDKLHTAALRAKNLEVGIYDYAGVIKSSDSNRQPSQERLTGENPHTGGSGQIYA
;
A
#
# COMPACT_ATOMS: atom_id res chain seq x y z
N MET A 1 1.33 -5.20 6.34
CA MET A 1 0.99 -4.59 7.64
C MET A 1 -0.40 -5.05 8.03
N VAL A 2 -0.59 -5.47 9.28
CA VAL A 2 -1.89 -5.83 9.84
C VAL A 2 -2.14 -4.99 11.08
N ILE A 3 -3.34 -4.43 11.22
CA ILE A 3 -3.78 -3.67 12.40
C ILE A 3 -5.05 -4.31 12.95
N ARG A 4 -5.19 -4.34 14.28
CA ARG A 4 -6.36 -4.89 14.97
C ARG A 4 -6.68 -4.03 16.20
N PRO A 5 -7.94 -3.63 16.41
CA PRO A 5 -8.32 -2.98 17.67
C PRO A 5 -8.00 -3.88 18.87
N HIS A 6 -7.58 -3.31 20.00
CA HIS A 6 -7.29 -4.12 21.18
C HIS A 6 -8.54 -4.89 21.68
N LYS A 7 -9.72 -4.26 21.63
CA LYS A 7 -11.01 -4.85 22.02
C LYS A 7 -12.13 -4.52 21.04
N SER A 8 -12.45 -3.24 20.86
CA SER A 8 -13.49 -2.73 19.97
C SER A 8 -12.95 -1.59 19.11
N PHE A 9 -13.69 -1.22 18.06
CA PHE A 9 -13.28 -0.14 17.14
C PHE A 9 -13.32 1.26 17.78
N ASP A 10 -14.13 1.44 18.83
CA ASP A 10 -14.34 2.75 19.47
C ASP A 10 -13.43 2.99 20.69
N GLU A 11 -12.70 1.96 21.12
CA GLU A 11 -11.71 2.07 22.21
C GLU A 11 -10.34 2.53 21.69
N ASN A 12 -9.61 3.28 22.51
CA ASN A 12 -8.27 3.77 22.16
C ASN A 12 -7.26 2.62 22.05
N GLY A 13 -6.41 2.71 21.04
CA GLY A 13 -5.27 1.81 20.82
C GLY A 13 -5.58 0.65 19.88
N PHE A 14 -4.51 0.12 19.28
CA PHE A 14 -4.57 -1.02 18.38
C PHE A 14 -3.28 -1.83 18.47
N ASP A 15 -3.39 -3.13 18.26
CA ASP A 15 -2.25 -3.99 18.01
C ASP A 15 -1.89 -3.93 16.52
N TYR A 16 -0.60 -3.92 16.20
CA TYR A 16 -0.14 -3.97 14.82
C TYR A 16 1.00 -4.98 14.67
N LEU A 17 1.02 -5.64 13.51
CA LEU A 17 2.08 -6.52 13.08
C LEU A 17 2.61 -6.05 11.73
N LEU A 18 3.92 -5.83 11.67
CA LEU A 18 4.63 -5.52 10.44
C LEU A 18 5.65 -6.62 10.16
N THR A 19 5.38 -7.40 9.11
CA THR A 19 6.38 -8.29 8.52
C THR A 19 7.07 -7.52 7.40
N TYR A 20 8.40 -7.38 7.51
CA TYR A 20 9.24 -6.73 6.52
C TYR A 20 10.33 -7.72 6.07
N SER A 21 10.62 -7.72 4.77
CA SER A 21 11.67 -8.51 4.14
C SER A 21 12.20 -7.72 2.96
N ASP A 22 13.52 -7.67 2.84
CA ASP A 22 14.25 -6.98 1.77
C ASP A 22 15.61 -7.65 1.57
N ASP A 23 16.22 -7.45 0.40
CA ASP A 23 17.62 -7.82 0.11
C ASP A 23 18.45 -6.54 -0.01
N PRO A 24 19.13 -6.12 1.07
CA PRO A 24 19.88 -4.87 1.09
C PRO A 24 21.16 -4.93 0.22
N GLN A 25 21.56 -6.10 -0.30
CA GLN A 25 22.82 -6.31 -1.01
C GLN A 25 24.07 -5.79 -0.26
N THR A 26 23.96 -5.65 1.07
CA THR A 26 25.03 -5.20 1.96
C THR A 26 24.82 -5.74 3.36
N VAL A 27 25.87 -5.72 4.17
CA VAL A 27 25.80 -6.09 5.58
C VAL A 27 25.56 -4.85 6.42
N PHE A 28 24.57 -4.91 7.32
CA PHE A 28 24.40 -3.85 8.32
C PHE A 28 25.43 -4.04 9.45
N PRO A 29 26.31 -3.05 9.70
CA PRO A 29 27.19 -3.11 10.86
C PRO A 29 26.39 -3.27 12.16
N ARG A 30 26.95 -4.01 13.13
CA ARG A 30 26.28 -4.30 14.40
C ARG A 30 25.81 -3.05 15.15
N TYR A 31 26.57 -1.96 15.07
CA TYR A 31 26.20 -0.72 15.75
C TYR A 31 24.95 -0.07 15.14
N CYS A 32 24.72 -0.21 13.82
CA CYS A 32 23.51 0.29 13.16
C CYS A 32 22.27 -0.43 13.69
N VAL A 33 22.34 -1.76 13.78
CA VAL A 33 21.25 -2.58 14.32
C VAL A 33 21.02 -2.26 15.81
N SER A 34 22.11 -2.13 16.57
CA SER A 34 22.04 -1.74 17.99
C SER A 34 21.36 -0.39 18.19
N TRP A 35 21.74 0.62 17.41
CA TRP A 35 21.12 1.94 17.46
C TRP A 35 19.64 1.89 17.06
N MET A 36 19.31 1.15 16.00
CA MET A 36 17.93 0.99 15.54
C MET A 36 17.04 0.41 16.63
N VAL A 37 17.46 -0.65 17.31
CA VAL A 37 16.68 -1.28 18.39
C VAL A 37 16.62 -0.40 19.64
N SER A 38 17.72 0.28 19.98
CA SER A 38 17.84 0.99 21.27
C SER A 38 17.37 2.44 21.25
N SER A 39 17.29 3.07 20.07
CA SER A 39 16.99 4.49 19.94
C SER A 39 16.15 4.81 18.72
N GLY A 40 16.54 4.33 17.54
CA GLY A 40 15.87 4.68 16.28
C GLY A 40 14.40 4.28 16.24
N MET A 41 14.10 3.02 16.52
CA MET A 41 12.72 2.50 16.50
C MET A 41 11.83 3.11 17.59
N PRO A 42 12.25 3.20 18.87
CA PRO A 42 11.46 3.89 19.90
C PRO A 42 11.14 5.35 19.54
N ASP A 43 12.14 6.14 19.13
CA ASP A 43 11.95 7.55 18.74
C ASP A 43 11.03 7.70 17.53
N PHE A 44 11.14 6.80 16.56
CA PHE A 44 10.22 6.75 15.42
C PHE A 44 8.78 6.50 15.87
N LEU A 45 8.54 5.53 16.76
CA LEU A 45 7.20 5.20 17.24
C LEU A 45 6.58 6.35 18.06
N ASP A 46 7.37 7.06 18.86
CA ASP A 46 6.91 8.24 19.62
C ASP A 46 6.51 9.39 18.69
N LYS A 47 7.32 9.64 17.65
CA LYS A 47 7.02 10.63 16.61
C LYS A 47 5.77 10.27 15.82
N LEU A 48 5.63 8.99 15.43
CA LEU A 48 4.46 8.48 14.73
C LEU A 48 3.20 8.63 15.59
N HIS A 49 3.25 8.27 16.87
CA HIS A 49 2.15 8.45 17.81
C HIS A 49 1.74 9.92 17.92
N THR A 50 2.71 10.82 18.10
CA THR A 50 2.48 12.27 18.20
C THR A 50 1.83 12.82 16.92
N ALA A 51 2.32 12.41 15.75
CA ALA A 51 1.74 12.82 14.48
C ALA A 51 0.31 12.33 14.31
N ALA A 52 0.02 11.07 14.68
CA ALA A 52 -1.33 10.51 14.63
C ALA A 52 -2.29 11.24 15.57
N LEU A 53 -1.84 11.61 16.77
CA LEU A 53 -2.64 12.39 17.73
C LEU A 53 -3.00 13.77 17.17
N ARG A 54 -2.03 14.47 16.57
CA ARG A 54 -2.26 15.77 15.93
C ARG A 54 -3.20 15.67 14.72
N ALA A 55 -3.04 14.63 13.91
CA ALA A 55 -3.93 14.37 12.77
C ALA A 55 -5.37 14.10 13.22
N LYS A 56 -5.57 13.32 14.29
CA LYS A 56 -6.90 13.11 14.91
C LYS A 56 -7.53 14.42 15.37
N ASN A 57 -6.72 15.32 15.93
CA ASN A 57 -7.16 16.63 16.39
C ASN A 57 -7.33 17.67 15.25
N LEU A 58 -7.18 17.26 13.99
CA LEU A 58 -7.24 18.13 12.81
C LEU A 58 -6.19 19.25 12.80
N GLU A 59 -5.13 19.10 13.58
CA GLU A 59 -4.00 20.04 13.63
C GLU A 59 -3.07 19.88 12.42
N VAL A 60 -3.29 18.85 11.59
CA VAL A 60 -2.52 18.54 10.39
C VAL A 60 -3.48 18.25 9.24
N GLY A 61 -3.21 18.83 8.07
CA GLY A 61 -3.96 18.53 6.85
C GLY A 61 -3.80 17.06 6.47
N ILE A 62 -4.88 16.29 6.51
CA ILE A 62 -4.89 14.89 6.08
C ILE A 62 -5.03 14.86 4.55
N TYR A 63 -4.02 14.33 3.86
CA TYR A 63 -4.12 14.01 2.44
C TYR A 63 -4.68 12.60 2.27
N ASP A 64 -5.90 12.51 1.76
CA ASP A 64 -6.54 11.24 1.45
C ASP A 64 -6.06 10.72 0.08
N TYR A 65 -5.08 9.81 0.13
CA TYR A 65 -4.58 9.12 -1.06
C TYR A 65 -5.56 8.06 -1.60
N ALA A 66 -6.47 7.55 -0.78
CA ALA A 66 -7.47 6.56 -1.22
C ALA A 66 -8.58 7.22 -2.06
N GLY A 67 -8.94 8.46 -1.74
CA GLY A 67 -9.85 9.29 -2.55
C GLY A 67 -9.34 9.53 -3.97
N VAL A 68 -8.02 9.77 -4.13
CA VAL A 68 -7.40 10.04 -5.44
C VAL A 68 -7.51 8.85 -6.40
N ILE A 69 -7.39 7.61 -5.91
CA ILE A 69 -7.46 6.40 -6.74
C ILE A 69 -8.88 6.19 -7.30
N LYS A 70 -9.93 6.53 -6.55
CA LYS A 70 -11.32 6.42 -7.03
C LYS A 70 -11.63 7.43 -8.15
N SER A 71 -11.00 8.59 -8.14
CA SER A 71 -11.16 9.62 -9.17
C SER A 71 -10.63 9.18 -10.53
N SER A 72 -9.54 8.40 -10.56
CA SER A 72 -8.92 7.94 -11.81
C SER A 72 -9.71 6.86 -12.55
N ASP A 73 -10.42 5.98 -11.84
CA ASP A 73 -11.25 4.94 -12.49
C ASP A 73 -12.57 5.49 -13.03
N SER A 74 -13.06 6.62 -12.51
CA SER A 74 -14.29 7.25 -12.96
C SER A 74 -14.18 7.92 -14.34
N ASN A 75 -12.97 8.01 -14.91
CA ASN A 75 -12.71 8.66 -16.20
C ASN A 75 -12.46 7.69 -17.37
N ARG A 76 -12.64 6.38 -17.17
CA ARG A 76 -12.71 5.41 -18.28
C ARG A 76 -14.14 5.38 -18.84
N GLN A 77 -14.36 6.12 -19.92
CA GLN A 77 -15.58 5.97 -20.73
C GLN A 77 -15.76 4.50 -21.12
N PRO A 78 -16.98 3.92 -20.99
CA PRO A 78 -17.31 2.67 -21.64
C PRO A 78 -17.41 2.95 -23.14
N SER A 79 -16.44 2.45 -23.91
CA SER A 79 -16.55 2.39 -25.37
C SER A 79 -17.71 1.47 -25.73
N GLN A 80 -18.81 2.07 -26.21
CA GLN A 80 -19.99 1.40 -26.73
C GLN A 80 -19.66 0.47 -27.90
N GLU A 81 -20.46 -0.58 -27.96
CA GLU A 81 -20.54 -1.66 -28.94
C GLU A 81 -20.29 -1.26 -30.40
N ARG A 82 -19.58 -2.12 -31.13
CA ARG A 82 -19.86 -2.36 -32.54
C ARG A 82 -19.99 -3.86 -32.79
N LEU A 83 -21.25 -4.32 -32.78
CA LEU A 83 -21.69 -5.54 -33.44
C LEU A 83 -21.20 -5.54 -34.88
N THR A 84 -20.56 -6.63 -35.31
CA THR A 84 -20.65 -7.12 -36.71
C THR A 84 -20.20 -8.57 -36.79
N GLY A 85 -21.17 -9.45 -37.08
CA GLY A 85 -21.02 -10.43 -38.15
C GLY A 85 -20.24 -11.70 -37.84
N GLU A 86 -21.00 -12.74 -37.51
CA GLU A 86 -20.63 -14.15 -37.63
C GLU A 86 -20.33 -14.49 -39.11
N ASN A 87 -19.19 -15.12 -39.42
CA ASN A 87 -19.13 -16.28 -40.32
C ASN A 87 -17.73 -16.94 -40.39
N PRO A 88 -17.67 -18.27 -40.61
CA PRO A 88 -16.45 -19.08 -40.53
C PRO A 88 -15.74 -19.20 -41.88
N HIS A 89 -14.42 -19.42 -41.88
CA HIS A 89 -13.73 -20.48 -42.65
C HIS A 89 -12.21 -20.24 -42.79
N THR A 90 -11.49 -21.36 -42.66
CA THR A 90 -10.25 -21.77 -43.34
C THR A 90 -8.91 -21.08 -43.02
N GLY A 91 -8.06 -21.85 -42.30
CA GLY A 91 -6.78 -22.32 -42.83
C GLY A 91 -5.55 -21.42 -42.65
N GLY A 92 -4.49 -21.98 -42.07
CA GLY A 92 -3.13 -21.44 -42.26
C GLY A 92 -2.23 -21.46 -41.04
N SER A 93 -1.51 -22.58 -40.90
CA SER A 93 -0.13 -22.70 -40.39
C SER A 93 0.63 -21.45 -39.92
N GLY A 94 1.32 -21.59 -38.78
CA GLY A 94 2.76 -21.36 -38.77
C GLY A 94 3.32 -20.28 -37.85
N GLN A 95 4.17 -20.77 -36.94
CA GLN A 95 5.38 -20.15 -36.37
C GLN A 95 5.33 -19.19 -35.18
N ILE A 96 5.74 -19.80 -34.07
CA ILE A 96 6.60 -19.32 -32.98
C ILE A 96 7.78 -18.48 -33.50
N TYR A 97 8.06 -17.37 -32.83
CA TYR A 97 9.42 -16.81 -32.74
C TYR A 97 9.77 -16.44 -31.30
N ALA A 98 11.08 -16.53 -31.06
CA ALA A 98 11.85 -16.61 -29.81
C ALA A 98 11.62 -15.50 -28.77
#